data_AF-A0A8F9TYT1-F1
#
_entry.id   AF-A0A8F9TYT1-F1
#
_cell.length_a   1.000
_cell.length_b   1.000
_cell.length_c   1.000
_cell.angle_alpha   90.00
_cell.angle_beta   90.00
_cell.angle_gamma   90.00
#
_symmetry.space_group_name_H-M   'P 1'
#
loop_
_entity.id
_entity.type
_entity.pdbx_description
1 polymer ?
#
loop_
_entity_poly.entity_id
_entity_poly.type
_entity_poly.pdbx_seq_one_letter_code
_entity_poly.pdbx_strand_id
1 'polypeptide(L)'
;MSHGPHDAYDQTVLDFIDHSPTGAVPHTPAYQDALVRLRSSHQVFAHAEHKDAYVTARSLAAKPSFHAANLAALAAGEISADALEPNDAIFTRYVQSLPAASRPKAEALRLAVAGRTVQHRKHAGIIAHDAVRSLFLVPGGGPHPGIPGNYLHGTLLQLSADAAAAWELHLHDSDDGLAIAQTERLADAWTLLQDVIASAPFHLSELDALGFHLT
;
A
#
# COMPACT_ATOMS: atom_id res chain seq x y z
N MET A 1 -20.94 -23.79 10.31
CA MET A 1 -20.29 -22.49 10.55
C MET A 1 -20.87 -21.97 11.85
N SER A 2 -20.05 -21.87 12.90
CA SER A 2 -20.51 -21.37 14.20
C SER A 2 -20.61 -19.86 14.10
N HIS A 3 -21.84 -19.32 14.08
CA HIS A 3 -22.02 -17.89 14.20
C HIS A 3 -21.62 -17.48 15.63
N GLY A 4 -20.62 -16.63 15.75
CA GLY A 4 -20.28 -15.99 17.01
C GLY A 4 -21.49 -15.20 17.53
N PRO A 5 -21.60 -15.00 18.86
CA PRO A 5 -22.75 -14.30 19.45
C PRO A 5 -22.93 -12.85 18.96
N HIS A 6 -21.94 -12.29 18.26
CA HIS A 6 -21.94 -10.90 17.78
C HIS A 6 -22.00 -10.75 16.25
N ASP A 7 -21.94 -11.84 15.47
CA ASP A 7 -21.75 -11.79 14.02
C ASP A 7 -22.81 -10.96 13.29
N ALA A 8 -24.09 -11.10 13.67
CA ALA A 8 -25.18 -10.39 13.02
C ALA A 8 -25.12 -8.87 13.25
N TYR A 9 -24.67 -8.47 14.44
CA TYR A 9 -24.51 -7.05 14.77
C TYR A 9 -23.27 -6.48 14.09
N ASP A 10 -22.16 -7.21 14.11
CA ASP A 10 -20.91 -6.82 13.45
C ASP A 10 -21.14 -6.64 11.93
N GLN A 11 -21.91 -7.52 11.30
CA GLN A 11 -22.34 -7.36 9.90
C GLN A 11 -23.17 -6.09 9.67
N THR A 12 -24.09 -5.77 10.59
CA THR A 12 -24.90 -4.55 10.52
C THR A 12 -24.01 -3.30 10.58
N VAL A 13 -22.97 -3.31 11.41
CA VAL A 13 -22.00 -2.21 11.52
C VAL A 13 -21.17 -2.08 10.24
N LEU A 14 -20.71 -3.19 9.66
CA LEU A 14 -20.01 -3.18 8.37
C LEU A 14 -20.88 -2.58 7.25
N ASP A 15 -22.14 -3.02 7.16
CA ASP A 15 -23.08 -2.50 6.17
C ASP A 15 -23.34 -1.01 6.41
N PHE A 16 -23.46 -0.59 7.67
CA PHE A 16 -23.61 0.83 8.00
C PHE A 16 -22.41 1.68 7.53
N ILE A 17 -21.18 1.20 7.75
CA ILE A 17 -19.96 1.88 7.29
C ILE A 17 -19.97 2.01 5.77
N ASP A 18 -20.29 0.94 5.04
CA ASP A 18 -20.27 0.93 3.57
C ASP A 18 -21.34 1.86 2.93
N HIS A 19 -22.48 2.05 3.59
CA HIS A 19 -23.51 2.98 3.12
C HIS A 19 -23.27 4.43 3.59
N SER A 20 -22.33 4.65 4.51
CA SER A 20 -22.00 5.98 5.03
C SER A 20 -21.06 6.71 4.07
N PRO A 21 -21.39 7.92 3.58
CA PRO A 21 -20.51 8.66 2.67
C PRO A 21 -19.12 8.96 3.24
N THR A 22 -19.00 8.99 4.57
CA THR A 22 -17.75 9.29 5.28
C THR A 22 -17.24 8.12 6.10
N GLY A 23 -17.97 7.01 6.20
CA GLY A 23 -17.63 5.87 7.05
C GLY A 23 -17.81 6.12 8.56
N ALA A 24 -18.45 7.22 8.95
CA ALA A 24 -18.72 7.53 10.35
C ALA A 24 -19.77 6.56 10.92
N VAL A 25 -19.64 6.19 12.20
CA VAL A 25 -20.61 5.36 12.93
C VAL A 25 -21.10 6.08 14.21
N PRO A 26 -22.29 5.74 14.74
CA PRO A 26 -22.77 6.30 16.01
C PRO A 26 -21.80 6.06 17.18
N HIS A 27 -21.57 7.09 17.99
CA HIS A 27 -20.68 7.02 19.14
C HIS A 27 -21.38 6.45 20.40
N THR A 28 -21.92 5.23 20.27
CA THR A 28 -22.56 4.50 21.38
C THR A 28 -21.70 3.30 21.80
N PRO A 29 -21.79 2.83 23.06
CA PRO A 29 -20.96 1.72 23.54
C PRO A 29 -21.03 0.47 22.65
N ALA A 30 -22.22 0.09 22.17
CA ALA A 30 -22.39 -1.09 21.32
C ALA A 30 -21.63 -0.99 19.99
N TYR A 31 -21.66 0.17 19.33
CA TYR A 31 -20.89 0.40 18.10
C TYR A 31 -19.38 0.44 18.37
N GLN A 32 -18.95 1.01 19.49
CA GLN A 32 -17.53 1.03 19.86
C GLN A 32 -17.01 -0.38 20.15
N ASP A 33 -17.77 -1.21 20.87
CA ASP A 33 -17.41 -2.60 21.13
C ASP A 33 -17.32 -3.42 19.84
N ALA A 34 -18.24 -3.20 18.89
CA ALA A 34 -18.20 -3.82 17.57
C ALA A 34 -16.98 -3.37 16.76
N LEU A 35 -16.67 -2.07 16.74
CA LEU A 35 -15.48 -1.55 16.09
C LEU A 35 -14.19 -2.15 16.65
N VAL A 36 -14.09 -2.33 17.97
CA VAL A 36 -12.92 -2.99 18.58
C VAL A 36 -12.75 -4.40 18.01
N ARG A 37 -13.83 -5.21 17.98
CA ARG A 37 -13.77 -6.57 17.40
C ARG A 37 -13.44 -6.57 15.91
N LEU A 38 -14.08 -5.70 15.14
CA LEU A 38 -13.89 -5.59 13.70
C LEU A 38 -12.47 -5.13 13.34
N ARG A 39 -11.88 -4.23 14.14
CA ARG A 39 -10.48 -3.82 13.98
C ARG A 39 -9.51 -4.94 14.32
N SER A 40 -9.76 -5.65 15.42
CA SER A 40 -8.93 -6.80 15.83
C SER A 40 -8.99 -7.97 14.84
N SER A 41 -10.05 -8.05 14.02
CA SER A 41 -10.20 -9.04 12.95
C SER A 41 -9.90 -8.46 11.55
N HIS A 42 -9.33 -7.26 11.48
CA HIS A 42 -8.93 -6.57 10.24
C HIS A 42 -10.06 -6.42 9.21
N GLN A 43 -11.32 -6.39 9.67
CA GLN A 43 -12.49 -6.17 8.81
C GLN A 43 -12.78 -4.69 8.57
N VAL A 44 -12.24 -3.79 9.41
CA VAL A 44 -12.33 -2.34 9.23
C VAL A 44 -10.99 -1.66 9.50
N PHE A 45 -10.75 -0.57 8.78
CA PHE A 45 -9.56 0.27 8.87
C PHE A 45 -9.97 1.72 9.16
N ALA A 46 -9.08 2.49 9.79
CA ALA A 46 -9.30 3.92 9.98
C ALA A 46 -9.36 4.64 8.63
N HIS A 47 -10.33 5.54 8.44
CA HIS A 47 -10.50 6.28 7.19
C HIS A 47 -9.38 7.32 7.00
N ALA A 48 -8.73 7.32 5.84
CA ALA A 48 -7.57 8.20 5.54
C ALA A 48 -7.91 9.71 5.52
N GLU A 49 -9.18 10.02 5.29
CA GLU A 49 -9.65 11.40 5.04
C GLU A 49 -10.66 11.91 6.06
N HIS A 50 -11.17 11.05 6.94
CA HIS A 50 -12.21 11.39 7.89
C HIS A 50 -11.81 10.90 9.28
N LYS A 51 -11.65 11.85 10.21
CA LYS A 51 -11.30 11.54 11.58
C LYS A 51 -12.42 10.72 12.23
N ASP A 52 -12.04 9.71 13.02
CA ASP A 52 -12.95 8.84 13.76
C ASP A 52 -13.95 8.07 12.89
N ALA A 53 -13.63 7.92 11.60
CA ALA A 53 -14.41 7.16 10.63
C ALA A 53 -13.65 5.94 10.12
N TYR A 54 -14.36 5.06 9.41
CA TYR A 54 -13.86 3.74 9.03
C TYR A 54 -14.12 3.41 7.57
N VAL A 55 -13.33 2.49 7.02
CA VAL A 55 -13.58 1.81 5.75
C VAL A 55 -13.54 0.31 5.99
N THR A 56 -14.34 -0.46 5.25
CA THR A 56 -14.38 -1.92 5.40
C THR A 56 -13.31 -2.58 4.52
N ALA A 57 -12.82 -3.75 4.94
CA ALA A 57 -11.98 -4.60 4.10
C ALA A 57 -12.67 -4.93 2.77
N ARG A 58 -13.99 -5.18 2.80
CA ARG A 58 -14.79 -5.44 1.60
C ARG A 58 -14.73 -4.30 0.58
N SER A 59 -14.90 -3.04 1.02
CA SER A 59 -14.81 -1.87 0.14
C SER A 59 -13.40 -1.64 -0.39
N LEU A 60 -12.37 -1.92 0.41
CA LEU A 60 -10.97 -1.81 -0.02
C LEU A 60 -10.58 -2.91 -1.01
N ALA A 61 -11.08 -4.13 -0.85
CA ALA A 61 -10.82 -5.25 -1.77
C ALA A 61 -11.34 -5.01 -3.20
N ALA A 62 -12.31 -4.11 -3.37
CA ALA A 62 -12.80 -3.72 -4.69
C ALA A 62 -11.93 -2.64 -5.38
N LYS A 63 -10.93 -2.08 -4.68
CA LYS A 63 -10.06 -1.04 -5.22
C LYS A 63 -8.89 -1.65 -6.00
N PRO A 64 -8.42 -0.98 -7.07
CA PRO A 64 -7.24 -1.44 -7.81
C PRO A 64 -5.96 -1.22 -7.01
N SER A 65 -4.94 -2.04 -7.24
CA SER A 65 -3.55 -1.77 -6.85
C SER A 65 -2.79 -1.14 -8.01
N PHE A 66 -1.74 -0.37 -7.72
CA PHE A 66 -0.93 0.33 -8.70
C PHE A 66 0.52 -0.08 -8.57
N HIS A 67 1.17 -0.42 -9.69
CA HIS A 67 2.61 -0.66 -9.80
C HIS A 67 3.01 -0.44 -11.26
N ALA A 68 4.31 -0.41 -11.57
CA ALA A 68 4.76 -0.28 -12.96
C ALA A 68 4.17 -1.39 -13.84
N ALA A 69 3.49 -1.00 -14.92
CA ALA A 69 2.76 -1.89 -15.82
C ALA A 69 3.69 -2.87 -16.55
N ASN A 70 4.96 -2.50 -16.71
CA ASN A 70 6.01 -3.29 -17.34
C ASN A 70 7.03 -3.85 -16.32
N LEU A 71 6.69 -3.91 -15.03
CA LEU A 71 7.57 -4.48 -14.01
C LEU A 71 7.89 -5.96 -14.25
N ALA A 72 6.91 -6.74 -14.73
CA ALA A 72 7.11 -8.13 -15.09
C ALA A 72 8.14 -8.30 -16.22
N ALA A 73 8.13 -7.41 -17.22
CA ALA A 73 9.11 -7.41 -18.31
C ALA A 73 10.52 -7.07 -17.79
N LEU A 74 10.63 -6.17 -16.81
CA LEU A 74 11.91 -5.90 -16.14
C LEU A 74 12.40 -7.13 -15.36
N ALA A 75 11.52 -7.77 -14.60
CA ALA A 75 11.84 -8.98 -13.84
C ALA A 75 12.25 -10.16 -14.74
N ALA A 76 11.70 -10.24 -15.95
CA ALA A 76 12.07 -11.21 -16.97
C ALA A 76 13.36 -10.82 -17.74
N GLY A 77 13.91 -9.64 -17.52
CA GLY A 77 15.09 -9.13 -18.25
C GLY A 77 14.80 -8.73 -19.70
N GLU A 78 13.53 -8.52 -20.06
CA GLU A 78 13.09 -8.15 -21.42
C GLU A 78 13.26 -6.65 -21.69
N ILE A 79 13.27 -5.84 -20.64
CA ILE A 79 13.52 -4.40 -20.70
C ILE A 79 14.62 -3.99 -19.72
N SER A 80 15.23 -2.84 -19.97
CA SER A 80 16.16 -2.19 -19.05
C SER A 80 15.44 -1.27 -18.06
N ALA A 81 16.12 -0.90 -16.98
CA ALA A 81 15.59 -0.05 -15.92
C ALA A 81 15.08 1.33 -16.41
N ASP A 82 15.72 1.90 -17.44
CA ASP A 82 15.34 3.19 -18.04
C ASP A 82 14.03 3.13 -18.83
N ALA A 83 13.60 1.93 -19.24
CA ALA A 83 12.32 1.71 -19.91
C ALA A 83 11.18 1.42 -18.92
N LEU A 84 11.46 1.26 -17.62
CA LEU A 84 10.44 1.02 -16.59
C LEU A 84 9.47 2.21 -16.49
N GLU A 85 8.18 1.93 -16.31
CA GLU A 85 7.18 2.99 -16.08
C GLU A 85 7.61 3.90 -14.91
N PRO A 86 7.67 5.22 -15.12
CA PRO A 86 8.13 6.13 -14.09
C PRO A 86 7.13 6.24 -12.94
N ASN A 87 7.64 6.44 -11.73
CA ASN A 87 6.82 6.58 -10.50
C ASN A 87 5.74 7.67 -10.63
N ASP A 88 6.02 8.73 -11.39
CA ASP A 88 5.07 9.80 -11.66
C ASP A 88 3.83 9.33 -12.44
N ALA A 89 4.01 8.42 -13.41
CA ALA A 89 2.91 7.85 -14.17
C ALA A 89 2.06 6.90 -13.31
N ILE A 90 2.71 6.09 -12.46
CA ILE A 90 2.04 5.20 -11.49
C ILE A 90 1.19 6.03 -10.53
N PHE A 91 1.77 7.09 -9.95
CA PHE A 91 1.06 7.97 -9.01
C PHE A 91 -0.08 8.73 -9.69
N THR A 92 0.08 9.12 -10.95
CA THR A 92 -1.00 9.76 -11.74
C THR A 92 -2.18 8.82 -11.93
N ARG A 93 -1.97 7.53 -12.23
CA ARG A 93 -3.06 6.54 -12.30
C ARG A 93 -3.78 6.40 -10.97
N TYR A 94 -3.04 6.37 -9.87
CA TYR A 94 -3.60 6.39 -8.52
C TYR A 94 -4.48 7.63 -8.28
N VAL A 95 -3.97 8.83 -8.49
CA VAL A 95 -4.74 10.08 -8.28
C VAL A 95 -6.00 10.11 -9.14
N GLN A 96 -5.92 9.68 -10.40
CA GLN A 96 -7.07 9.65 -11.30
C GLN A 96 -8.18 8.68 -10.84
N SER A 97 -7.80 7.59 -10.16
CA SER A 97 -8.76 6.63 -9.59
C SER A 97 -9.56 7.18 -8.41
N LEU A 98 -9.07 8.25 -7.76
CA LEU A 98 -9.72 8.82 -6.58
C LEU A 98 -10.93 9.69 -6.94
N PRO A 99 -11.90 9.81 -6.01
CA PRO A 99 -12.94 10.83 -6.08
C PRO A 99 -12.34 12.23 -6.23
N ALA A 100 -13.03 13.11 -6.98
CA ALA A 100 -12.52 14.45 -7.29
C ALA A 100 -12.13 15.27 -6.04
N ALA A 101 -12.86 15.10 -4.94
CA ALA A 101 -12.60 15.78 -3.67
C ALA A 101 -11.27 15.34 -3.01
N SER A 102 -10.83 14.10 -3.23
CA SER A 102 -9.63 13.52 -2.63
C SER A 102 -8.36 13.82 -3.41
N ARG A 103 -8.48 14.15 -4.71
CA ARG A 103 -7.34 14.37 -5.61
C ARG A 103 -6.37 15.47 -5.15
N PRO A 104 -6.83 16.65 -4.67
CA PRO A 104 -5.90 17.69 -4.20
C PRO A 104 -5.04 17.24 -3.01
N LYS A 105 -5.63 16.49 -2.06
CA LYS A 105 -4.90 15.94 -0.92
C LYS A 105 -3.89 14.89 -1.37
N ALA A 106 -4.25 14.04 -2.33
CA ALA A 106 -3.34 13.06 -2.90
C ALA A 106 -2.17 13.73 -3.66
N GLU A 107 -2.45 14.75 -4.48
CA GLU A 107 -1.43 15.50 -5.21
C GLU A 107 -0.41 16.20 -4.30
N ALA A 108 -0.85 16.68 -3.14
CA ALA A 108 0.06 17.26 -2.14
C ALA A 108 1.13 16.27 -1.64
N LEU A 109 0.89 14.96 -1.76
CA LEU A 109 1.82 13.90 -1.35
C LEU A 109 2.75 13.43 -2.49
N ARG A 110 2.57 13.92 -3.73
CA ARG A 110 3.30 13.43 -4.91
C ARG A 110 4.81 13.47 -4.72
N LEU A 111 5.35 14.56 -4.20
CA LEU A 111 6.80 14.69 -3.97
C LEU A 111 7.30 13.68 -2.93
N ALA A 112 6.54 13.48 -1.84
CA ALA A 112 6.92 12.58 -0.76
C ALA A 112 6.87 11.10 -1.17
N VAL A 113 5.91 10.73 -2.01
CA VAL A 113 5.64 9.34 -2.41
C VAL A 113 6.34 8.96 -3.71
N ALA A 114 6.11 9.73 -4.78
CA ALA A 114 6.61 9.46 -6.13
C ALA A 114 7.94 10.18 -6.42
N GLY A 115 8.17 11.34 -5.80
CA GLY A 115 9.32 12.21 -6.08
C GLY A 115 10.65 11.79 -5.46
N ARG A 116 10.71 10.73 -4.65
CA ARG A 116 11.97 10.19 -4.14
C ARG A 116 12.77 9.57 -5.30
N THR A 117 13.71 10.32 -5.87
CA THR A 117 14.67 9.80 -6.84
C THR A 117 15.82 9.10 -6.12
N VAL A 118 16.34 8.02 -6.71
CA VAL A 118 17.62 7.45 -6.29
C VAL A 118 18.69 8.47 -6.68
N GLN A 119 19.29 9.15 -5.71
CA GLN A 119 20.30 10.17 -5.99
C GLN A 119 21.64 9.54 -6.39
N HIS A 120 22.16 9.94 -7.54
CA HIS A 120 23.47 9.56 -8.08
C HIS A 120 24.64 9.90 -7.15
N ARG A 121 25.70 9.07 -7.20
CA ARG A 121 27.09 9.54 -7.11
C ARG A 121 27.81 9.29 -8.44
N LYS A 122 28.27 10.36 -9.08
CA LYS A 122 29.12 10.31 -10.28
C LYS A 122 30.48 9.70 -9.89
N HIS A 123 30.88 8.57 -10.48
CA HIS A 123 32.27 8.14 -10.49
C HIS A 123 32.72 7.76 -11.92
N ALA A 124 33.60 8.60 -12.45
CA ALA A 124 34.66 8.28 -13.40
C ALA A 124 34.37 7.26 -14.55
N GLY A 125 33.45 7.59 -15.46
CA GLY A 125 33.48 7.04 -16.83
C GLY A 125 33.09 5.57 -17.01
N ILE A 126 32.55 4.92 -15.97
CA ILE A 126 31.93 3.60 -16.06
C ILE A 126 30.45 3.82 -16.37
N ILE A 127 29.87 3.01 -17.26
CA ILE A 127 28.41 2.92 -17.44
C ILE A 127 27.83 2.41 -16.13
N ALA A 128 27.46 3.32 -15.23
CA ALA A 128 26.76 3.01 -14.01
C ALA A 128 25.28 2.83 -14.37
N HIS A 129 24.74 1.64 -14.15
CA HIS A 129 23.29 1.43 -14.18
C HIS A 129 22.69 2.11 -12.94
N ASP A 130 21.65 2.91 -13.13
CA ASP A 130 20.94 3.50 -11.99
C ASP A 130 20.20 2.39 -11.24
N ALA A 131 20.35 2.35 -9.91
CA ALA A 131 19.64 1.38 -9.08
C ALA A 131 18.12 1.58 -9.24
N VAL A 132 17.40 0.48 -9.45
CA VAL A 132 15.97 0.54 -9.70
C VAL A 132 15.22 1.00 -8.46
N ARG A 133 14.25 1.90 -8.65
CA ARG A 133 13.26 2.29 -7.63
C ARG A 133 11.88 2.43 -8.26
N SER A 134 11.00 1.48 -7.97
CA SER A 134 9.63 1.45 -8.49
C SER A 134 8.60 1.63 -7.37
N LEU A 135 7.69 2.59 -7.55
CA LEU A 135 6.55 2.84 -6.68
C LEU A 135 5.48 1.77 -6.89
N PHE A 136 4.84 1.35 -5.81
CA PHE A 136 3.56 0.67 -5.86
C PHE A 136 2.61 1.21 -4.78
N LEU A 137 1.31 1.08 -4.99
CA LEU A 137 0.27 1.45 -4.04
C LEU A 137 -0.74 0.32 -3.92
N VAL A 138 -1.10 -0.04 -2.69
CA VAL A 138 -2.05 -1.12 -2.41
C VAL A 138 -3.11 -0.64 -1.41
N PRO A 139 -4.38 -1.05 -1.54
CA PRO A 139 -5.40 -0.76 -0.54
C PRO A 139 -5.03 -1.36 0.82
N GLY A 140 -5.23 -0.62 1.91
CA GLY A 140 -4.93 -1.12 3.24
C GLY A 140 -4.82 -0.03 4.29
N GLY A 141 -4.20 -0.38 5.41
CA GLY A 141 -3.91 0.56 6.51
C GLY A 141 -2.79 0.06 7.40
N GLY A 142 -2.40 0.87 8.37
CA GLY A 142 -1.38 0.53 9.36
C GLY A 142 -1.70 1.12 10.73
N PRO A 143 -0.68 1.26 11.60
CA PRO A 143 -0.77 2.03 12.82
C PRO A 143 -1.37 3.43 12.60
N HIS A 144 -1.07 4.02 11.44
CA HIS A 144 -1.71 5.22 10.95
C HIS A 144 -2.61 4.91 9.74
N PRO A 145 -3.60 5.78 9.45
CA PRO A 145 -4.37 5.65 8.22
C PRO A 145 -3.47 5.66 6.98
N GLY A 146 -3.95 5.05 5.89
CA GLY A 146 -3.27 5.17 4.60
C GLY A 146 -3.31 6.61 4.06
N ILE A 147 -2.68 6.81 2.90
CA ILE A 147 -2.86 8.03 2.10
C ILE A 147 -4.29 8.06 1.49
N PRO A 148 -4.74 9.18 0.89
CA PRO A 148 -6.12 9.35 0.41
C PRO A 148 -6.67 8.15 -0.37
N GLY A 149 -7.93 7.82 -0.10
CA GLY A 149 -8.54 6.59 -0.61
C GLY A 149 -8.15 5.29 0.10
N ASN A 150 -7.42 5.37 1.24
CA ASN A 150 -6.95 4.24 2.06
C ASN A 150 -5.95 3.34 1.35
N TYR A 151 -4.87 3.97 0.84
CA TYR A 151 -3.74 3.27 0.23
C TYR A 151 -2.50 3.31 1.12
N LEU A 152 -1.77 2.21 1.14
CA LEU A 152 -0.38 2.17 1.57
C LEU A 152 0.50 2.47 0.35
N HIS A 153 1.61 3.16 0.55
CA HIS A 153 2.57 3.44 -0.53
C HIS A 153 3.85 2.66 -0.30
N GLY A 154 4.28 1.93 -1.33
CA GLY A 154 5.43 1.06 -1.25
C GLY A 154 6.47 1.36 -2.31
N THR A 155 7.69 0.89 -2.06
CA THR A 155 8.81 1.02 -2.99
C THR A 155 9.50 -0.32 -3.12
N LEU A 156 9.62 -0.81 -4.35
CA LEU A 156 10.56 -1.87 -4.72
C LEU A 156 11.88 -1.19 -5.10
N LEU A 157 12.96 -1.50 -4.39
CA LEU A 157 14.26 -0.86 -4.61
C LEU A 157 15.41 -1.85 -4.67
N GLN A 158 16.37 -1.56 -5.54
CA GLN A 158 17.65 -2.24 -5.60
C GLN A 158 18.64 -1.51 -4.68
N LEU A 159 19.26 -2.21 -3.73
CA LEU A 159 20.08 -1.58 -2.69
C LEU A 159 21.35 -0.92 -3.23
N SER A 160 21.86 -1.38 -4.38
CA SER A 160 22.97 -0.75 -5.08
C SER A 160 22.88 -0.97 -6.58
N ALA A 161 23.69 -0.26 -7.36
CA ALA A 161 23.77 -0.41 -8.82
C ALA A 161 24.39 -1.75 -9.28
N ASP A 162 24.86 -2.58 -8.34
CA ASP A 162 25.42 -3.90 -8.65
C ASP A 162 24.30 -4.86 -9.12
N ALA A 163 24.57 -5.63 -10.17
CA ALA A 163 23.67 -6.68 -10.62
C ALA A 163 23.45 -7.78 -9.56
N ALA A 164 24.41 -7.96 -8.65
CA ALA A 164 24.28 -8.85 -7.49
C ALA A 164 23.64 -8.18 -6.26
N ALA A 165 23.19 -6.93 -6.37
CA ALA A 165 22.57 -6.23 -5.25
C ALA A 165 21.26 -6.89 -4.84
N ALA A 166 21.07 -7.01 -3.53
CA ALA A 166 19.80 -7.39 -2.95
C ALA A 166 18.73 -6.31 -3.19
N TRP A 167 17.49 -6.75 -3.07
CA TRP A 167 16.27 -5.99 -3.32
C TRP A 167 15.47 -5.86 -2.05
N GLU A 168 14.85 -4.71 -1.84
CA GLU A 168 13.96 -4.47 -0.72
C GLU A 168 12.59 -4.02 -1.19
N LEU A 169 11.57 -4.45 -0.46
CA LEU A 169 10.21 -3.93 -0.55
C LEU A 169 9.96 -3.15 0.73
N HIS A 170 9.72 -1.85 0.59
CA HIS A 170 9.28 -0.99 1.68
C HIS A 170 7.81 -0.72 1.49
N LEU A 171 7.02 -0.75 2.57
CA LEU A 171 5.62 -0.37 2.54
C LEU A 171 5.32 0.56 3.71
N HIS A 172 4.70 1.70 3.41
CA HIS A 172 4.44 2.75 4.37
C HIS A 172 2.93 3.07 4.49
N ASP A 173 2.51 3.40 5.70
CA ASP A 173 1.29 4.18 5.94
C ASP A 173 1.55 5.70 5.79
N SER A 174 0.61 6.56 6.21
CA SER A 174 0.75 8.01 6.00
C SER A 174 1.79 8.72 6.87
N ASP A 175 2.20 8.12 7.99
CA ASP A 175 2.98 8.78 9.07
C ASP A 175 4.14 7.88 9.52
N ASP A 176 4.90 7.39 8.54
CA ASP A 176 6.13 6.59 8.68
C ASP A 176 6.00 5.19 9.31
N GLY A 177 4.80 4.65 9.50
CA GLY A 177 4.65 3.23 9.81
C GLY A 177 5.19 2.40 8.66
N LEU A 178 6.26 1.62 8.89
CA LEU A 178 7.08 1.01 7.83
C LEU A 178 7.20 -0.50 8.04
N ALA A 179 6.88 -1.26 6.99
CA ALA A 179 7.16 -2.68 6.89
C ALA A 179 8.21 -2.93 5.79
N ILE A 180 9.27 -3.68 6.10
CA ILE A 180 10.36 -3.97 5.16
C ILE A 180 10.53 -5.48 4.98
N ALA A 181 10.70 -5.91 3.73
CA ALA A 181 11.20 -7.24 3.39
C ALA A 181 12.37 -7.14 2.42
N GLN A 182 13.31 -8.09 2.51
CA GLN A 182 14.49 -8.15 1.66
C GLN A 182 14.53 -9.48 0.89
N THR A 183 14.98 -9.43 -0.36
CA THR A 183 15.19 -10.58 -1.24
C THR A 183 16.53 -10.43 -1.97
N GLU A 184 17.10 -11.54 -2.46
CA GLU A 184 18.40 -11.49 -3.14
C GLU A 184 18.30 -11.15 -4.63
N ARG A 185 17.13 -11.37 -5.26
CA ARG A 185 16.93 -11.25 -6.70
C ARG A 185 15.64 -10.51 -7.02
N LEU A 186 15.65 -9.75 -8.12
CA LEU A 186 14.46 -9.06 -8.63
C LEU A 186 13.27 -10.01 -8.86
N ALA A 187 13.51 -11.22 -9.35
CA ALA A 187 12.43 -12.20 -9.58
C ALA A 187 11.72 -12.60 -8.27
N ASP A 188 12.48 -12.73 -7.18
CA ASP A 188 11.93 -13.04 -5.85
C ASP A 188 11.19 -11.82 -5.29
N ALA A 189 11.77 -10.63 -5.46
CA ALA A 189 11.15 -9.37 -5.07
C ALA A 189 9.82 -9.12 -5.81
N TRP A 190 9.77 -9.45 -7.10
CA TRP A 190 8.56 -9.37 -7.92
C TRP A 190 7.51 -10.36 -7.44
N THR A 191 7.89 -11.61 -7.17
CA THR A 191 6.98 -12.63 -6.62
C THR A 191 6.39 -12.15 -5.29
N LEU A 192 7.23 -11.63 -4.38
CA LEU A 192 6.77 -11.10 -3.10
C LEU A 192 5.82 -9.90 -3.27
N LEU A 193 6.07 -9.01 -4.24
CA LEU A 193 5.15 -7.93 -4.56
C LEU A 193 3.80 -8.46 -5.06
N GLN A 194 3.79 -9.53 -5.86
CA GLN A 194 2.53 -10.15 -6.30
C GLN A 194 1.75 -10.73 -5.11
N ASP A 195 2.42 -11.36 -4.16
CA ASP A 195 1.80 -11.89 -2.94
C ASP A 195 1.23 -10.76 -2.06
N VAL A 196 1.96 -9.64 -1.94
CA VAL A 196 1.46 -8.43 -1.26
C VAL A 196 0.21 -7.90 -1.96
N ILE A 197 0.22 -7.78 -3.29
CA ILE A 197 -0.94 -7.29 -4.05
C ILE A 197 -2.13 -8.24 -3.90
N ALA A 198 -1.90 -9.55 -3.95
CA ALA A 198 -2.95 -10.57 -3.84
C ALA A 198 -3.54 -10.65 -2.42
N SER A 199 -2.77 -10.27 -1.41
CA SER A 199 -3.20 -10.23 -0.01
C SER A 199 -3.95 -8.94 0.35
N ALA A 200 -3.91 -7.91 -0.50
CA ALA A 200 -4.60 -6.66 -0.23
C ALA A 200 -6.13 -6.82 -0.25
N PRO A 201 -6.86 -6.18 0.68
CA PRO A 201 -6.38 -5.26 1.69
C PRO A 201 -5.89 -5.97 2.95
N PHE A 202 -4.91 -5.36 3.62
CA PHE A 202 -4.38 -5.83 4.89
C PHE A 202 -3.99 -4.64 5.77
N HIS A 203 -3.80 -4.93 7.06
CA HIS A 203 -3.12 -4.07 8.01
C HIS A 203 -1.61 -4.35 7.96
N LEU A 204 -0.76 -3.33 8.08
CA LEU A 204 0.71 -3.51 8.00
C LEU A 204 1.26 -4.59 8.94
N SER A 205 0.64 -4.79 10.11
CA SER A 205 1.03 -5.86 11.05
C SER A 205 0.81 -7.28 10.52
N GLU A 206 -0.05 -7.48 9.52
CA GLU A 206 -0.33 -8.79 8.92
C GLU A 206 0.77 -9.24 7.95
N LEU A 207 1.63 -8.31 7.50
CA LEU A 207 2.70 -8.62 6.55
C LEU A 207 3.86 -9.44 7.14
N ASP A 208 3.91 -9.63 8.47
CA ASP A 208 4.86 -10.56 9.09
C ASP A 208 4.70 -11.99 8.54
N ALA A 209 3.47 -12.38 8.18
CA ALA A 209 3.19 -13.66 7.52
C ALA A 209 3.83 -13.79 6.12
N LEU A 210 4.17 -12.66 5.47
CA LEU A 210 4.88 -12.60 4.20
C LEU A 210 6.39 -12.31 4.39
N GLY A 211 6.89 -12.34 5.62
CA GLY A 211 8.30 -12.11 5.94
C GLY A 211 8.69 -10.63 6.02
N PHE A 212 7.74 -9.71 6.18
CA PHE A 212 8.04 -8.32 6.46
C PHE A 212 8.29 -8.09 7.94
N HIS A 213 9.19 -7.16 8.25
CA HIS A 213 9.42 -6.67 9.60
C HIS A 213 8.91 -5.24 9.73
N LEU A 214 8.02 -5.01 10.71
CA LEU A 214 7.54 -3.69 11.06
C LEU A 214 8.61 -2.97 11.90
N THR A 215 8.95 -1.74 11.54
CA THR A 215 9.98 -0.92 12.19
C THR A 215 9.40 0.29 12.91
#